data_AF-A0A7X6UN67-F1
#
_entry.id   AF-A0A7X6UN67-F1
#
_cell.length_a   1.000
_cell.length_b   1.000
_cell.length_c   1.000
_cell.angle_alpha   90.00
_cell.angle_beta   90.00
_cell.angle_gamma   90.00
#
_symmetry.space_group_name_H-M   'P 1'
#
loop_
_entity.id
_entity.type
_entity.pdbx_description
1 polymer ?
#
loop_
_entity_poly.entity_id
_entity_poly.type
_entity_poly.pdbx_seq_one_letter_code
_entity_poly.pdbx_strand_id
1 'polypeptide(L)'
;IYNIGLPALREALAHQPLAFAGVHCFFALMSSVQDTTILHRGGQDALDYAMIEAKKFMDAGGTFNKEWEIKATNIHKEFVRRRLSSGGIADLLAATLFVNRLEEAVPRRN
;
A
#
# COMPACT_ATOMS: atom_id res chain seq x y z
N ILE A 1 -4.28 -9.38 -3.32
CA ILE A 1 -4.47 -8.80 -4.67
C ILE A 1 -5.94 -8.43 -4.90
N TYR A 2 -6.84 -9.39 -5.15
CA TYR A 2 -8.22 -9.11 -5.55
C TYR A 2 -9.10 -8.44 -4.49
N ASN A 3 -8.89 -8.74 -3.20
CA ASN A 3 -9.77 -8.24 -2.13
C ASN A 3 -9.40 -6.84 -1.61
N ILE A 4 -8.14 -6.43 -1.75
CA ILE A 4 -7.62 -5.19 -1.16
C ILE A 4 -6.90 -4.35 -2.22
N GLY A 5 -5.84 -4.91 -2.80
CA GLY A 5 -4.99 -4.19 -3.75
C GLY A 5 -5.74 -3.66 -4.97
N LEU A 6 -6.46 -4.52 -5.71
CA LEU A 6 -7.18 -4.09 -6.91
C LEU A 6 -8.28 -3.06 -6.63
N PRO A 7 -9.17 -3.28 -5.63
CA PRO A 7 -10.14 -2.26 -5.22
C PRO A 7 -9.49 -0.92 -4.88
N ALA A 8 -8.48 -0.90 -4.00
CA ALA A 8 -7.81 0.33 -3.57
C ALA A 8 -7.08 1.04 -4.72
N LEU A 9 -6.41 0.28 -5.59
CA LEU A 9 -5.74 0.84 -6.76
C LEU A 9 -6.75 1.49 -7.72
N ARG A 10 -7.86 0.81 -8.02
CA ARG A 10 -8.88 1.28 -8.96
C ARG A 10 -9.65 2.49 -8.43
N GLU A 11 -9.96 2.49 -7.14
CA GLU A 11 -10.55 3.64 -6.46
C GLU A 11 -9.68 4.88 -6.62
N ALA A 12 -8.39 4.77 -6.33
CA ALA A 12 -7.47 5.89 -6.47
C ALA A 12 -7.24 6.29 -7.93
N LEU A 13 -7.11 5.33 -8.86
CA LEU A 13 -6.95 5.59 -10.29
C LEU A 13 -8.11 6.35 -10.93
N ALA A 14 -9.33 6.24 -10.38
CA ALA A 14 -10.48 7.01 -10.85
C ALA A 14 -10.29 8.53 -10.70
N HIS A 15 -9.37 8.96 -9.84
CA HIS A 15 -9.21 10.36 -9.46
C HIS A 15 -7.77 10.85 -9.48
N GLN A 16 -6.79 9.95 -9.58
CA GLN A 16 -5.37 10.26 -9.36
C GLN A 16 -4.46 9.59 -10.40
N PRO A 17 -3.27 10.18 -10.66
CA PRO A 17 -2.23 9.53 -11.46
C PRO A 17 -1.78 8.21 -10.84
N LEU A 18 -1.29 7.30 -11.69
CA LEU A 18 -0.83 5.96 -11.30
C LEU A 18 0.16 5.97 -10.12
N ALA A 19 1.08 6.94 -10.08
CA ALA A 19 2.05 7.04 -8.99
C ALA A 19 1.37 7.21 -7.62
N PHE A 20 0.33 8.05 -7.55
CA PHE A 20 -0.37 8.33 -6.29
C PHE A 20 -1.30 7.16 -5.95
N ALA A 21 -1.99 6.61 -6.94
CA ALA A 21 -2.79 5.41 -6.77
C ALA A 21 -1.96 4.21 -6.29
N GLY A 22 -0.70 4.10 -6.73
CA GLY A 22 0.25 3.11 -6.25
C GLY A 22 0.58 3.28 -4.77
N VAL A 23 0.84 4.51 -4.31
CA VAL A 23 1.06 4.82 -2.88
C VAL A 23 -0.19 4.50 -2.06
N HIS A 24 -1.38 4.88 -2.55
CA HIS A 24 -2.65 4.58 -1.91
C HIS A 24 -2.83 3.06 -1.71
N CYS A 25 -2.67 2.30 -2.79
CA CYS A 25 -2.77 0.86 -2.80
C CYS A 25 -1.74 0.20 -1.86
N PHE A 26 -0.51 0.71 -1.84
CA PHE A 26 0.54 0.22 -0.93
C PHE A 26 0.12 0.34 0.53
N PHE A 27 -0.38 1.51 0.95
CA PHE A 27 -0.83 1.71 2.33
C PHE A 27 -2.10 0.93 2.66
N ALA A 28 -3.03 0.77 1.71
CA ALA A 28 -4.21 -0.08 1.88
C ALA A 28 -3.83 -1.56 2.09
N LEU A 29 -2.85 -2.06 1.34
CA LEU A 29 -2.31 -3.41 1.53
C LEU A 29 -1.61 -3.53 2.89
N MET A 30 -0.75 -2.58 3.25
CA MET A 30 0.01 -2.60 4.50
C MET A 30 -0.88 -2.52 5.75
N SER A 31 -2.04 -1.86 5.67
CA SER A 31 -2.98 -1.79 6.81
C SER A 31 -3.79 -3.08 7.01
N SER A 32 -3.82 -3.98 6.01
CA SER A 32 -4.74 -5.13 5.97
C SER A 32 -4.03 -6.48 5.86
N VAL A 33 -2.75 -6.50 5.46
CA VAL A 33 -1.97 -7.72 5.23
C VAL A 33 -0.77 -7.74 6.16
N GLN A 34 -0.58 -8.87 6.84
CA GLN A 34 0.61 -9.09 7.67
C GLN A 34 1.82 -9.34 6.77
N ASP A 35 2.78 -8.41 6.75
CA ASP A 35 4.02 -8.57 5.97
C ASP A 35 5.00 -9.49 6.72
N THR A 36 5.20 -10.69 6.19
CA THR A 36 6.13 -11.67 6.76
C THR A 36 7.59 -11.20 6.73
N THR A 37 7.96 -10.28 5.82
CA THR A 37 9.29 -9.65 5.78
C THR A 37 9.52 -8.78 7.01
N ILE A 38 8.51 -7.99 7.39
CA ILE A 38 8.56 -7.19 8.61
C ILE A 38 8.56 -8.10 9.82
N LEU A 39 7.65 -9.08 9.88
CA LEU A 39 7.53 -9.99 11.01
C LEU A 39 8.84 -10.75 11.28
N HIS A 40 9.48 -11.28 10.22
CA HIS A 40 10.74 -12.01 10.33
C HIS A 40 11.90 -11.12 10.80
N ARG A 41 11.98 -9.86 10.35
CA ARG A 41 13.13 -8.98 10.63
C ARG A 41 12.98 -8.14 11.89
N GLY A 42 11.75 -7.73 12.21
CA GLY A 42 11.44 -6.79 13.28
C GLY A 42 10.52 -7.35 14.38
N GLY A 43 9.99 -8.56 14.22
CA GLY A 43 9.06 -9.17 15.18
C GLY A 43 7.65 -8.58 15.13
N GLN A 44 6.81 -9.01 16.08
CA GLN A 44 5.40 -8.62 16.14
C GLN A 44 5.23 -7.11 16.36
N ASP A 45 6.01 -6.50 17.25
CA ASP A 45 5.93 -5.05 17.53
C ASP A 45 6.19 -4.19 16.28
N ALA A 46 7.12 -4.63 15.42
CA ALA A 46 7.40 -3.95 14.17
C ALA A 46 6.26 -4.09 13.16
N LEU A 47 5.65 -5.28 13.10
CA LEU A 47 4.49 -5.54 12.25
C LEU A 47 3.29 -4.68 12.70
N ASP A 48 3.00 -4.68 13.99
CA ASP A 48 1.91 -3.90 14.56
C ASP A 48 2.12 -2.41 14.31
N TYR A 49 3.34 -1.91 14.50
CA TYR A 49 3.70 -0.53 14.17
C TYR A 49 3.41 -0.19 12.69
N ALA A 50 3.87 -1.04 11.77
CA ALA A 50 3.67 -0.82 10.34
C ALA A 50 2.18 -0.78 9.95
N MET A 51 1.39 -1.73 10.48
CA MET A 51 -0.05 -1.80 10.23
C MET A 51 -0.80 -0.62 10.83
N ILE A 52 -0.43 -0.18 12.04
CA ILE A 52 -1.03 0.99 12.69
C ILE A 52 -0.75 2.28 11.92
N GLU A 53 0.51 2.52 11.51
CA GLU A 53 0.86 3.71 10.75
C GLU A 53 0.20 3.71 9.36
N ALA A 54 0.10 2.54 8.71
CA ALA A 54 -0.65 2.40 7.47
C ALA A 54 -2.13 2.72 7.66
N LYS A 55 -2.75 2.18 8.72
CA LYS A 55 -4.14 2.46 9.03
C LYS A 55 -4.37 3.95 9.30
N LYS A 56 -3.51 4.62 10.06
CA LYS A 56 -3.59 6.07 10.28
C LYS A 56 -3.49 6.86 8.98
N PHE A 57 -2.62 6.44 8.06
CA PHE A 57 -2.50 7.06 6.73
C PHE A 57 -3.81 6.94 5.95
N MET A 58 -4.40 5.74 5.91
CA MET A 58 -5.67 5.48 5.23
C MET A 58 -6.85 6.22 5.88
N ASP A 59 -6.95 6.19 7.21
CA ASP A 59 -8.00 6.89 7.97
C ASP A 59 -7.90 8.41 7.81
N ALA A 60 -6.72 8.95 7.52
CA ALA A 60 -6.53 10.37 7.18
C ALA A 60 -6.96 10.72 5.74
N GLY A 61 -7.46 9.76 4.95
CA GLY A 61 -7.87 9.93 3.56
C GLY A 61 -6.84 9.44 2.53
N GLY A 62 -5.77 8.78 2.97
CA GLY A 62 -4.70 8.29 2.10
C GLY A 62 -4.14 9.40 1.21
N THR A 63 -3.93 9.09 -0.07
CA THR A 63 -3.46 10.06 -1.08
C THR A 63 -4.49 11.12 -1.47
N PHE A 64 -5.75 11.02 -1.04
CA PHE A 64 -6.75 12.08 -1.25
C PHE A 64 -6.59 13.23 -0.25
N ASN A 65 -5.81 13.02 0.82
CA ASN A 65 -5.44 14.08 1.75
C ASN A 65 -4.42 15.03 1.12
N LYS A 66 -4.61 16.35 1.21
CA LYS A 66 -3.68 17.35 0.64
C LYS A 66 -2.25 17.27 1.20
N GLU A 67 -2.07 16.72 2.40
CA GLU A 67 -0.78 16.58 3.10
C GLU A 67 -0.22 15.16 3.01
N TRP A 68 -0.74 14.31 2.12
CA TRP A 68 -0.38 12.90 2.05
C TRP A 68 1.12 12.67 1.85
N GLU A 69 1.80 13.50 1.04
CA GLU A 69 3.24 13.36 0.76
C GLU A 69 4.07 13.54 2.02
N ILE A 70 3.74 14.53 2.84
CA ILE A 70 4.41 14.80 4.12
C ILE A 70 4.20 13.62 5.06
N LYS A 71 2.95 13.13 5.17
CA LYS A 71 2.60 11.99 6.03
C LYS A 71 3.33 10.71 5.58
N ALA A 72 3.27 10.37 4.31
CA ALA A 72 3.95 9.20 3.74
C ALA A 72 5.47 9.29 3.92
N THR A 73 6.06 10.47 3.70
CA THR A 73 7.49 10.71 3.90
C THR A 73 7.89 10.54 5.36
N ASN A 74 7.08 11.02 6.31
CA ASN A 74 7.34 10.86 7.73
C ASN A 74 7.28 9.39 8.17
N ILE A 75 6.28 8.64 7.69
CA ILE A 75 6.21 7.19 7.91
C ILE A 75 7.43 6.50 7.32
N HIS A 76 7.83 6.85 6.09
CA HIS A 76 9.02 6.31 5.46
C HIS A 76 10.30 6.58 6.27
N LYS A 77 10.50 7.80 6.76
CA LYS A 77 11.64 8.16 7.62
C LYS A 77 11.66 7.31 8.90
N GLU A 78 10.50 7.06 9.50
CA GLU A 78 10.39 6.18 10.67
C GLU A 78 10.71 4.72 10.33
N PHE A 79 10.27 4.23 9.16
CA PHE A 79 10.67 2.90 8.68
C PHE A 79 12.18 2.78 8.54
N VAL A 80 12.84 3.79 7.94
CA VAL A 80 14.31 3.84 7.82
C VAL A 80 14.97 3.84 9.19
N ARG A 81 14.50 4.70 10.12
CA ARG A 81 15.03 4.79 11.49
C ARG A 81 14.94 3.47 12.25
N ARG A 82 13.84 2.73 12.04
CA ARG A 82 13.56 1.42 12.65
C ARG A 82 14.12 0.24 11.85
N ARG A 83 14.79 0.48 10.72
CA ARG A 83 15.29 -0.54 9.78
C ARG A 83 14.20 -1.52 9.30
N LEU A 84 12.98 -1.01 9.13
CA LEU A 84 11.84 -1.77 8.63
C LEU A 84 11.81 -1.75 7.11
N SER A 85 11.39 -2.87 6.52
CA SER A 85 11.21 -3.02 5.09
C SER A 85 9.97 -3.86 4.83
N SER A 86 8.97 -3.27 4.19
CA SER A 86 7.73 -3.92 3.76
C SER A 86 7.87 -4.51 2.35
N GLY A 87 8.82 -5.42 2.19
CA GLY A 87 9.08 -6.08 0.91
C GLY A 87 7.88 -6.90 0.41
N GLY A 88 7.20 -7.61 1.32
CA GLY A 88 6.03 -8.41 0.97
C GLY A 88 4.88 -7.54 0.48
N ILE A 89 4.66 -6.37 1.08
CA ILE A 89 3.67 -5.41 0.58
C ILE A 89 4.07 -4.83 -0.79
N ALA A 90 5.36 -4.54 -1.00
CA ALA A 90 5.85 -4.04 -2.28
C ALA A 90 5.63 -5.07 -3.41
N ASP A 91 5.88 -6.35 -3.14
CA ASP A 91 5.61 -7.44 -4.09
C ASP A 91 4.11 -7.56 -4.39
N LEU A 92 3.25 -7.42 -3.37
CA LEU A 92 1.80 -7.41 -3.56
C LEU A 92 1.33 -6.19 -4.38
N LEU A 93 1.95 -5.02 -4.20
CA LEU A 93 1.68 -3.85 -5.03
C LEU A 93 2.06 -4.13 -6.50
N ALA A 94 3.26 -4.67 -6.73
CA ALA A 94 3.72 -5.01 -8.08
C ALA A 94 2.78 -6.01 -8.76
N ALA A 95 2.39 -7.07 -8.05
CA ALA A 95 1.42 -8.04 -8.54
C ALA A 95 0.04 -7.41 -8.80
N THR A 96 -0.40 -6.47 -7.96
CA THR A 96 -1.67 -5.75 -8.17
C THR A 96 -1.63 -4.89 -9.43
N LEU A 97 -0.55 -4.12 -9.62
CA LEU A 97 -0.34 -3.30 -10.82
C LEU A 97 -0.32 -4.16 -12.09
N PHE A 98 0.38 -5.30 -12.02
CA PHE A 98 0.44 -6.26 -13.12
C PHE A 98 -0.93 -6.83 -13.49
N VAL A 99 -1.70 -7.31 -12.49
CA VAL A 99 -3.05 -7.86 -12.74
C VAL A 99 -3.98 -6.77 -13.27
N ASN A 100 -3.92 -5.54 -12.74
CA ASN A 100 -4.74 -4.44 -13.25
C ASN A 100 -4.45 -4.18 -14.74
N ARG A 101 -3.17 -4.12 -15.11
CA ARG A 101 -2.74 -3.94 -16.51
C ARG A 101 -3.22 -5.06 -17.42
N LEU A 102 -3.16 -6.31 -16.96
CA LEU A 102 -3.65 -7.47 -17.71
C LEU A 102 -5.17 -7.44 -17.91
N GLU A 103 -5.93 -7.10 -16.88
CA GLU A 103 -7.40 -7.01 -16.96
C GLU A 103 -7.87 -5.85 -17.84
N GLU A 104 -7.10 -4.76 -17.94
CA GLU A 104 -7.35 -3.68 -18.89
C GLU A 104 -7.06 -4.09 -20.34
N ALA A 105 -6.04 -4.92 -20.56
CA ALA A 105 -5.62 -5.36 -21.89
C ALA A 105 -6.48 -6.49 -22.46
N VAL A 106 -7.11 -7.30 -21.61
CA VAL A 106 -7.99 -8.40 -22.00
C VAL A 106 -9.42 -8.04 -21.60
N PRO A 107 -10.28 -7.57 -22.52
CA PRO A 107 -11.67 -7.31 -22.22
C PRO A 107 -12.29 -8.58 -21.63
N ARG A 108 -12.91 -8.46 -20.45
CA ARG A 108 -13.61 -9.59 -19.83
C ARG A 108 -14.62 -10.11 -20.84
N ARG A 109 -14.44 -11.36 -21.30
CA ARG A 109 -15.48 -12.08 -22.03
C ARG A 109 -16.59 -12.34 -21.01
N ASN A 110 -17.69 -11.58 -21.14
CA ASN A 110 -18.94 -11.84 -20.44
C ASN A 110 -19.48 -13.22 -20.84
#